data_AF-A0A349KSB6-F1
#
_entry.id   AF-A0A349KSB6-F1
#
_cell.length_a   1.000
_cell.length_b   1.000
_cell.length_c   1.000
_cell.angle_alpha   90.00
_cell.angle_beta   90.00
_cell.angle_gamma   90.00
#
_symmetry.space_group_name_H-M   'P 1'
#
loop_
_entity.id
_entity.type
_entity.pdbx_description
1 polymer ?
#
loop_
_entity_poly.entity_id
_entity_poly.type
_entity_poly.pdbx_seq_one_letter_code
_entity_poly.pdbx_strand_id
1 'polypeptide(L)'
;MAQNEESLMTYDLATSAMDAAEAYAREQGWNVTILITDQNNNPVMLRRIDGAGGRTFNFATAKALVVNETGLTSGEYGRRV
;
A
#
# COMPACT_ATOMS: atom_id res chain seq x y z
N MET A 1 -21.33 -4.85 -2.91
CA MET A 1 -21.41 -4.11 -4.18
C MET A 1 -20.78 -2.75 -3.94
N ALA A 2 -19.46 -2.62 -4.13
CA ALA A 2 -18.71 -1.37 -3.96
C ALA A 2 -17.70 -1.12 -5.11
N GLN A 3 -17.47 -2.11 -5.99
CA GLN A 3 -16.42 -2.09 -7.03
C GLN A 3 -16.67 -1.10 -8.19
N ASN A 4 -17.71 -0.26 -8.13
CA ASN A 4 -18.09 0.67 -9.20
C ASN A 4 -18.05 2.15 -8.77
N GLU A 5 -17.63 2.46 -7.56
CA GLU A 5 -17.40 3.85 -7.16
C GLU A 5 -16.07 4.35 -7.73
N GLU A 6 -16.03 5.61 -8.15
CA GLU A 6 -14.78 6.22 -8.59
C GLU A 6 -13.74 6.20 -7.47
N SER A 7 -12.47 6.00 -7.83
CA SER A 7 -11.39 6.00 -6.86
C SER A 7 -11.32 7.34 -6.13
N LEU A 8 -11.37 7.32 -4.80
CA LEU A 8 -11.06 8.48 -3.97
C LEU A 8 -9.55 8.75 -3.91
N MET A 9 -8.74 7.76 -4.29
CA MET A 9 -7.29 7.86 -4.40
C MET A 9 -6.92 8.28 -5.82
N THR A 10 -6.77 9.59 -6.05
CA THR A 10 -6.35 10.12 -7.34
C THR A 10 -4.90 9.74 -7.65
N TYR A 11 -4.53 9.77 -8.93
CA TYR A 11 -3.17 9.48 -9.36
C TYR A 11 -2.15 10.47 -8.75
N ASP A 12 -2.49 11.76 -8.67
CA ASP A 12 -1.62 12.78 -8.08
C ASP A 12 -1.40 12.56 -6.58
N LEU A 13 -2.47 12.19 -5.84
CA LEU A 13 -2.36 11.86 -4.43
C LEU A 13 -1.52 10.61 -4.20
N ALA A 14 -1.73 9.57 -5.01
CA ALA A 14 -0.92 8.36 -4.97
C ALA A 14 0.55 8.65 -5.31
N THR A 15 0.82 9.53 -6.27
CA THR A 15 2.19 9.94 -6.63
C THR A 15 2.87 10.63 -5.45
N SER A 16 2.21 11.61 -4.82
CA SER A 16 2.76 12.32 -3.67
C SER A 16 3.05 11.39 -2.49
N ALA A 17 2.12 10.47 -2.17
CA ALA A 17 2.32 9.50 -1.10
C ALA A 17 3.44 8.50 -1.44
N MET A 18 3.53 8.05 -2.69
CA MET A 18 4.58 7.14 -3.15
C MET A 18 5.95 7.78 -3.05
N ASP A 19 6.10 9.01 -3.53
CA ASP A 19 7.37 9.72 -3.52
C ASP A 19 7.86 9.96 -2.08
N ALA A 20 6.97 10.33 -1.16
CA ALA A 20 7.30 10.47 0.26
C ALA A 20 7.73 9.13 0.90
N ALA A 21 6.99 8.05 0.63
CA ALA A 21 7.30 6.73 1.18
C ALA A 21 8.62 6.16 0.62
N GLU A 22 8.87 6.33 -0.68
CA GLU A 22 10.11 5.89 -1.31
C GLU A 22 11.31 6.71 -0.84
N ALA A 23 11.19 8.04 -0.76
CA ALA A 23 12.26 8.90 -0.27
C ALA A 23 12.69 8.48 1.14
N TYR A 24 11.74 8.30 2.05
CA TYR A 24 12.02 7.84 3.39
C TYR A 24 12.63 6.44 3.41
N ALA A 25 12.08 5.49 2.64
CA ALA A 25 12.65 4.14 2.56
C ALA A 25 14.11 4.16 2.07
N ARG A 26 14.44 5.00 1.10
CA ARG A 26 15.81 5.18 0.60
C ARG A 26 16.74 5.81 1.65
N GLU A 27 16.28 6.82 2.37
CA GLU A 27 17.03 7.42 3.48
C GLU A 27 17.36 6.39 4.58
N GLN A 28 16.43 5.46 4.85
CA GLN A 28 16.64 4.38 5.82
C GLN A 28 17.40 3.17 5.25
N GLY A 29 17.72 3.16 3.96
CA GLY A 29 18.34 2.00 3.29
C GLY A 29 17.44 0.76 3.23
N TRP A 30 16.11 0.93 3.22
CA TRP A 30 15.14 -0.16 3.19
C TRP A 30 14.75 -0.56 1.77
N ASN A 31 14.89 -1.84 1.47
CA ASN A 31 14.47 -2.41 0.20
C ASN A 31 13.03 -2.96 0.34
N VAL A 32 12.04 -2.12 0.07
CA VAL A 32 10.62 -2.43 0.29
C VAL A 32 9.79 -2.42 -0.99
N THR A 33 8.63 -3.08 -0.93
CA THR A 33 7.54 -2.87 -1.89
C THR A 33 6.51 -1.95 -1.26
N ILE A 34 6.11 -0.91 -1.99
CA ILE A 34 5.09 0.06 -1.60
C ILE A 34 3.93 -0.10 -2.58
N LEU A 35 2.72 -0.32 -2.05
CA LEU A 35 1.48 -0.44 -2.81
C LEU A 35 0.49 0.59 -2.27
N ILE A 36 -0.11 1.36 -3.17
CA ILE A 36 -1.20 2.28 -2.90
C ILE A 36 -2.44 1.74 -3.61
N THR A 37 -3.52 1.59 -2.85
CA THR A 37 -4.83 1.17 -3.35
C THR A 37 -5.85 2.27 -3.15
N ASP A 38 -6.93 2.22 -3.92
CA ASP A 38 -8.14 2.97 -3.62
C ASP A 38 -8.98 2.27 -2.53
N GLN A 39 -10.12 2.85 -2.19
CA GLN A 39 -11.07 2.32 -1.21
C GLN A 39 -11.73 1.00 -1.66
N ASN A 40 -11.67 0.68 -2.95
CA ASN A 40 -12.27 -0.51 -3.55
C ASN A 40 -11.27 -1.67 -3.69
N ASN A 41 -10.09 -1.56 -3.08
CA ASN A 41 -8.96 -2.50 -3.20
C ASN A 41 -8.30 -2.53 -4.59
N ASN A 42 -8.57 -1.57 -5.48
CA ASN A 42 -7.88 -1.48 -6.76
C ASN A 42 -6.49 -0.87 -6.57
N PRO A 43 -5.41 -1.49 -7.11
CA PRO A 43 -4.10 -0.86 -7.14
C PRO A 43 -4.11 0.44 -7.95
N VAL A 44 -3.68 1.54 -7.34
CA VAL A 44 -3.47 2.82 -8.01
C VAL A 44 -1.99 2.98 -8.37
N MET A 45 -1.09 2.60 -7.47
CA MET A 45 0.35 2.67 -7.73
C MET A 45 1.13 1.58 -6.99
N LEU A 46 2.16 1.05 -7.63
CA LEU A 46 3.07 0.06 -7.08
C LEU A 46 4.51 0.46 -7.40
N ARG A 47 5.38 0.49 -6.39
CA ARG A 47 6.84 0.53 -6.58
C ARG A 47 7.49 -0.56 -5.76
N ARG A 48 8.37 -1.32 -6.40
CA ARG A 48 9.24 -2.29 -5.72
C ARG A 48 10.67 -1.77 -5.82
N ILE A 49 11.20 -1.31 -4.69
CA ILE A 49 12.58 -0.83 -4.61
C ILE A 49 13.51 -2.00 -4.88
N ASP A 50 14.60 -1.74 -5.61
CA ASP A 50 15.61 -2.75 -5.91
C ASP A 50 16.12 -3.44 -4.65
N GLY A 51 16.30 -4.76 -4.73
CA GLY A 51 16.67 -5.59 -3.58
C GLY A 51 15.48 -6.01 -2.69
N ALA A 52 14.26 -5.51 -2.92
CA ALA A 52 13.09 -5.98 -2.18
C ALA A 52 12.75 -7.43 -2.59
N GLY A 53 12.61 -8.32 -1.61
CA GLY A 53 12.31 -9.73 -1.86
C GLY A 53 10.99 -9.92 -2.61
N GLY A 54 10.93 -10.87 -3.56
CA GLY A 54 9.78 -11.05 -4.46
C GLY A 54 8.44 -11.30 -3.74
N ARG A 55 8.46 -11.84 -2.52
CA ARG A 55 7.25 -12.08 -1.71
C ARG A 55 6.63 -10.81 -1.12
N THR A 56 7.38 -9.70 -1.07
CA THR A 56 6.93 -8.47 -0.41
C THR A 56 5.74 -7.81 -1.11
N PHE A 57 5.52 -8.09 -2.40
CA PHE A 57 4.29 -7.71 -3.11
C PHE A 57 3.04 -8.30 -2.43
N ASN A 58 3.01 -9.61 -2.21
CA ASN A 58 1.87 -10.28 -1.57
C ASN A 58 1.61 -9.74 -0.16
N PHE A 59 2.68 -9.40 0.58
CA PHE A 59 2.54 -8.78 1.90
C PHE A 59 1.92 -7.39 1.83
N ALA A 60 2.34 -6.56 0.87
CA ALA A 60 1.76 -5.23 0.68
C ALA A 60 0.28 -5.31 0.29
N THR A 61 -0.09 -6.22 -0.63
CA THR A 61 -1.48 -6.48 -1.01
C THR A 61 -2.34 -6.90 0.18
N ALA A 62 -1.87 -7.87 0.97
CA ALA A 62 -2.62 -8.34 2.14
C ALA A 62 -2.79 -7.24 3.21
N LYS A 63 -1.76 -6.41 3.43
CA LYS A 63 -1.84 -5.28 4.36
C LYS A 63 -2.87 -4.24 3.91
N ALA A 64 -2.87 -3.88 2.62
CA ALA A 64 -3.82 -2.93 2.06
C ALA A 64 -5.27 -3.44 2.18
N LEU A 65 -5.50 -4.71 1.85
CA LEU A 65 -6.80 -5.34 1.99
C LEU A 65 -7.32 -5.26 3.44
N VAL A 66 -6.50 -5.63 4.42
CA VAL A 66 -6.89 -5.57 5.84
C VAL A 66 -7.29 -4.14 6.25
N VAL A 67 -6.54 -3.13 5.80
CA VAL A 67 -6.84 -1.73 6.10
C VAL A 67 -8.21 -1.33 5.51
N ASN A 68 -8.45 -1.67 4.24
CA ASN A 68 -9.69 -1.32 3.55
C ASN A 68 -10.91 -2.06 4.13
N GLU A 69 -10.78 -3.35 4.45
CA GLU A 69 -11.91 -4.18 4.92
C GLU A 69 -12.27 -3.90 6.39
N THR A 70 -11.30 -3.48 7.21
CA THR A 70 -11.51 -3.37 8.67
C THR A 70 -11.45 -1.94 9.20
N GLY A 71 -10.87 -0.99 8.44
CA GLY A 71 -10.56 0.35 8.91
C GLY A 71 -9.45 0.43 9.96
N LEU A 72 -8.87 -0.71 10.35
CA LEU A 72 -7.73 -0.77 11.28
C LEU A 72 -6.42 -0.66 10.51
N THR A 73 -5.35 -0.20 11.18
CA THR A 73 -4.02 -0.46 10.63
C THR A 73 -3.75 -1.97 10.63
N SER A 74 -3.03 -2.47 9.63
CA SER A 74 -2.67 -3.91 9.57
C SER A 74 -1.89 -4.39 10.81
N GLY A 75 -1.13 -3.50 11.47
CA GLY A 75 -0.45 -3.79 12.73
C GLY A 75 -1.40 -3.92 13.93
N GLU A 76 -2.48 -3.15 13.99
CA GLU A 76 -3.53 -3.32 15.01
C GLU A 76 -4.31 -4.61 14.79
N TYR A 77 -4.69 -4.90 13.54
CA TYR A 77 -5.37 -6.15 13.20
C TYR A 77 -4.54 -7.36 13.63
N GLY A 78 -3.25 -7.40 13.25
CA GLY A 78 -2.36 -8.51 13.61
C GLY A 78 -2.09 -8.69 15.10
N ARG A 79 -2.41 -7.71 15.96
CA ARG A 79 -2.34 -7.86 17.42
C ARG A 79 -3.61 -8.43 18.05
N ARG A 80 -4.73 -8.44 17.32
CA ARG A 80 -6.04 -8.88 17.83
C ARG A 80 -6.36 -10.34 17.49
N VAL A 81 -5.58 -10.96 16.61
CA VAL A 81 -5.79 -12.33 16.12
C VAL A 81 -4.62 -13.25 16.48
#